data_AF-A0A3N8QE90-F1
#
_entry.id   AF-A0A3N8QE90-F1
#
_cell.length_a   1.000
_cell.length_b   1.000
_cell.length_c   1.000
_cell.angle_alpha   90.00
_cell.angle_beta   90.00
_cell.angle_gamma   90.00
#
_symmetry.space_group_name_H-M   'P 1'
#
loop_
_entity.id
_entity.type
_entity.pdbx_description
1 polymer ?
#
loop_
_entity_poly.entity_id
_entity_poly.type
_entity_poly.pdbx_seq_one_letter_code
_entity_poly.pdbx_strand_id
1 'polypeptide(L)'
;MNRHRASSIERRRAATAIAWPEGTLILTNPDPAAQRTLKRLGIALAAAACLFAITGTDGPLQKWGRSRDYVDMRPAMEAAMRDGNRAAGTWLAVHFNRDYPGLLQTEADAGEPTAMYLVARMRLQKHADSTPTAVHASAGVDPDGESGMQLMRRAAAAGNQDALRYVLTRSAK
;
A
#
# COMPACT_ATOMS: atom_id res chain seq x y z
N MET A 1 -19.31 -54.37 4.40
CA MET A 1 -18.73 -53.49 5.43
C MET A 1 -17.24 -53.27 5.10
N ASN A 2 -16.85 -52.04 4.75
CA ASN A 2 -15.60 -51.76 4.03
C ASN A 2 -14.33 -52.06 4.86
N ARG A 3 -13.48 -52.99 4.39
CA ARG A 3 -12.17 -53.35 4.97
C ARG A 3 -11.29 -52.13 5.27
N HIS A 4 -11.40 -51.07 4.46
CA HIS A 4 -10.71 -49.80 4.71
C HIS A 4 -11.12 -49.12 6.02
N ARG A 5 -12.41 -49.16 6.39
CA ARG A 5 -12.90 -48.60 7.67
C ARG A 5 -12.37 -49.39 8.86
N ALA A 6 -12.38 -50.72 8.79
CA ALA A 6 -11.80 -51.59 9.82
C ALA A 6 -10.30 -51.28 10.05
N SER A 7 -9.52 -51.20 8.97
CA SER A 7 -8.09 -50.87 9.06
C SER A 7 -7.80 -49.46 9.58
N SER A 8 -8.72 -48.51 9.40
CA SER A 8 -8.59 -47.14 9.91
C SER A 8 -8.89 -47.03 11.40
N ILE A 9 -9.82 -47.86 11.89
CA ILE A 9 -10.18 -47.94 13.32
C ILE A 9 -9.05 -48.62 14.10
N GLU A 10 -8.49 -49.69 13.54
CA GLU A 10 -7.33 -50.38 14.13
C GLU A 10 -6.09 -49.49 14.17
N ARG A 11 -5.79 -48.75 13.10
CA ARG A 11 -4.71 -47.77 13.09
C ARG A 11 -4.91 -46.63 14.08
N ARG A 12 -6.15 -46.16 14.27
CA ARG A 12 -6.48 -45.17 15.31
C ARG A 12 -6.26 -45.73 16.72
N ARG A 13 -6.69 -46.97 16.98
CA ARG A 13 -6.48 -47.64 18.27
C ARG A 13 -4.99 -47.84 18.57
N ALA A 14 -4.20 -48.21 17.57
CA ALA A 14 -2.76 -48.32 17.69
C ALA A 14 -2.10 -46.96 17.98
N ALA A 15 -2.52 -45.89 17.30
CA ALA A 15 -1.98 -44.55 17.51
C ALA A 15 -2.34 -43.95 18.89
N THR A 16 -3.49 -44.31 19.46
CA THR A 16 -3.89 -43.92 20.83
C THR A 16 -3.18 -44.70 21.93
N ALA A 17 -2.60 -45.87 21.60
CA ALA A 17 -1.84 -46.68 22.56
C ALA A 17 -0.37 -46.23 22.69
N ILE A 18 0.09 -45.31 21.84
CA ILE A 18 1.44 -44.75 21.89
C ILE A 18 1.47 -43.60 22.89
N ALA A 19 2.30 -43.73 23.92
CA ALA A 19 2.62 -42.62 24.82
C ALA A 19 3.50 -41.61 24.07
N TRP A 20 2.89 -40.51 23.62
CA TRP A 20 3.61 -39.46 22.89
C TRP A 20 4.38 -38.56 23.87
N PRO A 21 5.64 -38.20 23.56
CA PRO A 21 6.43 -37.31 24.40
C PRO A 21 5.87 -35.88 24.42
N GLU A 22 6.04 -35.19 25.55
CA GLU A 22 5.68 -33.78 25.71
C GLU A 22 6.45 -32.93 24.69
N GLY A 23 5.72 -32.15 23.87
CA GLY A 23 6.31 -31.31 22.82
C GLY A 23 6.14 -31.85 21.39
N THR A 24 5.47 -32.99 21.20
CA THR A 24 5.17 -33.49 19.84
C THR A 24 4.28 -32.50 19.08
N LEU A 25 4.71 -32.06 17.89
CA LEU A 25 4.02 -31.10 17.04
C LEU A 25 2.53 -31.46 16.89
N ILE A 26 1.67 -30.48 17.14
CA ILE A 26 0.22 -30.65 17.29
C ILE A 26 -0.44 -31.24 16.02
N LEU A 27 0.21 -31.18 14.86
CA LEU A 27 -0.26 -31.82 13.63
C LEU A 27 -0.17 -33.35 13.63
N THR A 28 0.75 -33.93 14.40
CA THR A 28 0.96 -35.39 14.47
C THR A 28 0.28 -36.04 15.68
N ASN A 29 -0.29 -35.25 16.59
CA ASN A 29 -0.97 -35.74 17.78
C ASN A 29 -2.43 -36.17 17.45
N PRO A 30 -2.80 -37.47 17.60
CA PRO A 30 -4.14 -37.96 17.34
C PRO A 30 -5.15 -37.63 18.45
N ASP A 31 -4.74 -36.94 19.52
CA ASP A 31 -5.61 -36.58 20.63
C ASP A 31 -6.80 -35.69 20.17
N PRO A 32 -8.05 -36.13 20.38
CA PRO A 32 -9.24 -35.37 19.99
C PRO A 32 -9.34 -34.01 20.71
N ALA A 33 -8.74 -33.84 21.89
CA ALA A 33 -8.74 -32.55 22.58
C ALA A 33 -7.83 -31.54 21.87
N ALA A 34 -6.60 -31.95 21.52
CA ALA A 34 -5.64 -31.14 20.77
C ALA A 34 -6.12 -30.79 19.35
N GLN A 35 -6.85 -31.70 18.69
CA GLN A 35 -7.44 -31.42 17.38
C GLN A 35 -8.61 -30.43 17.46
N ARG A 36 -9.41 -30.44 18.53
CA ARG A 36 -10.50 -29.47 18.73
C ARG A 36 -9.96 -28.07 19.01
N THR A 37 -8.89 -27.94 19.80
CA THR A 37 -8.25 -26.65 20.04
C THR A 37 -7.63 -26.09 18.77
N LEU A 38 -6.91 -26.91 17.99
CA LEU A 38 -6.38 -26.53 16.66
C LEU A 38 -7.49 -26.05 15.71
N LYS A 39 -8.59 -26.80 15.61
CA LYS A 39 -9.73 -26.41 14.74
C LYS A 39 -10.32 -25.07 15.18
N ARG A 40 -10.50 -24.86 16.49
CA ARG A 40 -10.99 -23.58 17.03
C ARG A 40 -10.03 -22.44 16.74
N LEU A 41 -8.73 -22.67 16.88
CA LEU A 41 -7.69 -21.68 16.61
C LEU A 41 -7.64 -21.33 15.12
N GLY A 42 -7.74 -22.33 14.24
CA GLY A 42 -7.85 -22.12 12.79
C GLY A 42 -9.11 -21.34 12.40
N ILE A 43 -10.26 -21.65 13.00
CA ILE A 43 -11.51 -20.89 12.77
C ILE A 43 -11.37 -19.45 13.29
N ALA A 44 -10.79 -19.25 14.47
CA ALA A 44 -10.58 -17.91 15.03
C ALA A 44 -9.63 -17.06 14.16
N LEU A 45 -8.57 -17.68 13.63
CA LEU A 45 -7.61 -17.02 12.75
C LEU A 45 -8.25 -16.68 11.38
N ALA A 46 -9.07 -17.58 10.84
CA ALA A 46 -9.86 -17.31 9.64
C ALA A 46 -10.88 -16.18 9.86
N ALA A 47 -11.59 -16.18 10.99
CA ALA A 47 -12.53 -15.11 11.34
C ALA A 47 -11.82 -13.76 11.51
N ALA A 48 -10.66 -13.73 12.17
CA ALA A 48 -9.84 -12.53 12.31
C ALA A 48 -9.32 -12.03 10.96
N ALA A 49 -8.90 -12.93 10.06
CA ALA A 49 -8.48 -12.56 8.71
C ALA A 49 -9.65 -11.98 7.87
N CYS A 50 -10.85 -12.56 7.98
CA CYS A 50 -12.05 -12.04 7.32
C CYS A 50 -12.43 -10.65 7.88
N LEU A 51 -12.41 -10.48 9.20
CA LEU A 51 -12.66 -9.18 9.83
C LEU A 51 -11.63 -8.15 9.37
N PHE A 52 -10.34 -8.48 9.38
CA PHE A 52 -9.28 -7.59 8.89
C PHE A 52 -9.46 -7.21 7.41
N ALA A 53 -9.90 -8.14 6.57
CA ALA A 53 -10.16 -7.87 5.15
C ALA A 53 -11.35 -6.92 4.92
N ILE A 54 -12.33 -6.89 5.84
CA ILE A 54 -13.56 -6.08 5.74
C ILE A 54 -13.40 -4.73 6.44
N THR A 55 -12.85 -4.71 7.66
CA THR A 55 -12.80 -3.53 8.53
C THR A 55 -11.44 -2.84 8.59
N GLY A 56 -10.38 -3.47 8.06
CA GLY A 56 -9.08 -2.83 7.96
C GLY A 56 -9.13 -1.65 6.99
N THR A 57 -8.85 -0.44 7.48
CA THR A 57 -8.53 0.71 6.63
C THR A 57 -7.37 0.30 5.71
N ASP A 58 -7.61 0.28 4.39
CA ASP A 58 -6.69 -0.23 3.36
C ASP A 58 -6.55 -1.77 3.27
N GLY A 59 -7.59 -2.50 3.64
CA GLY A 59 -7.67 -3.95 3.44
C GLY A 59 -7.56 -4.37 1.96
N PRO A 60 -7.15 -5.63 1.68
CA PRO A 60 -6.94 -6.12 0.32
C PRO A 60 -8.20 -6.04 -0.56
N LEU A 61 -9.39 -6.21 0.02
CA LEU A 61 -10.66 -6.07 -0.69
C LEU A 61 -10.97 -4.62 -1.09
N GLN A 62 -10.64 -3.65 -0.21
CA GLN A 62 -10.80 -2.22 -0.52
C GLN A 62 -9.79 -1.75 -1.58
N LYS A 63 -8.56 -2.28 -1.56
CA LYS A 63 -7.56 -2.02 -2.61
C LYS A 63 -8.00 -2.58 -3.96
N TRP A 64 -8.60 -3.77 -3.96
CA TRP A 64 -9.17 -4.37 -5.17
C TRP A 64 -10.37 -3.57 -5.70
N GLY A 65 -11.29 -3.13 -4.82
CA GLY A 65 -12.41 -2.25 -5.18
C GLY A 65 -11.94 -0.95 -5.83
N ARG A 66 -11.03 -0.22 -5.17
CA ARG A 66 -10.41 1.00 -5.71
C ARG A 66 -9.73 0.77 -7.05
N SER A 67 -9.02 -0.36 -7.21
CA SER A 67 -8.38 -0.70 -8.49
C SER A 67 -9.39 -0.86 -9.62
N ARG A 68 -10.59 -1.38 -9.34
CA ARG A 68 -11.64 -1.53 -10.34
C ARG A 68 -12.27 -0.17 -10.66
N ASP A 69 -12.55 0.63 -9.64
CA ASP A 69 -13.07 1.99 -9.80
C ASP A 69 -12.13 2.86 -10.65
N TYR A 70 -10.81 2.70 -10.50
CA TYR A 70 -9.83 3.41 -11.32
C TYR A 70 -9.88 3.01 -12.80
N VAL A 71 -10.11 1.74 -13.10
CA VAL A 71 -10.25 1.26 -14.49
C VAL A 71 -11.54 1.81 -15.10
N ASP A 72 -12.62 1.88 -14.34
CA ASP A 72 -13.91 2.38 -14.81
C ASP A 72 -13.91 3.92 -14.97
N MET A 73 -13.19 4.65 -14.10
CA MET A 73 -13.05 6.11 -14.19
C MET A 73 -12.08 6.57 -15.28
N ARG A 74 -11.14 5.72 -15.68
CA ARG A 74 -10.14 6.05 -16.70
C ARG A 74 -10.72 6.68 -17.98
N PRO A 75 -11.71 6.08 -18.69
CA PRO A 75 -12.24 6.67 -19.91
C PRO A 75 -12.89 8.04 -19.69
N ALA A 76 -13.53 8.25 -18.54
CA ALA A 76 -14.12 9.54 -18.19
C ALA A 76 -13.03 10.61 -17.96
N MET A 77 -11.93 10.24 -17.30
CA MET A 77 -10.80 11.13 -17.06
C MET A 77 -10.03 11.42 -18.36
N GLU A 78 -9.89 10.45 -19.26
CA GLU A 78 -9.31 10.66 -20.58
C GLU A 78 -10.15 11.61 -21.44
N ALA A 79 -11.49 11.48 -21.40
CA ALA A 79 -12.39 12.41 -22.06
C ALA A 79 -12.25 13.82 -21.47
N ALA A 80 -12.32 13.95 -20.14
CA ALA A 80 -12.15 15.24 -19.46
C ALA A 80 -10.80 15.89 -19.76
N MET A 81 -9.72 15.11 -19.84
CA MET A 81 -8.39 15.61 -20.21
C MET A 81 -8.37 16.14 -21.66
N ARG A 82 -9.02 15.42 -22.61
CA ARG A 82 -9.17 15.88 -24.00
C ARG A 82 -9.99 17.18 -24.09
N ASP A 83 -10.95 17.36 -23.19
CA ASP A 83 -11.75 18.58 -23.07
C ASP A 83 -10.97 19.73 -22.38
N GLY A 84 -9.71 19.51 -21.99
CA GLY A 84 -8.83 20.52 -21.40
C GLY A 84 -8.81 20.53 -19.86
N ASN A 85 -9.44 19.55 -19.19
CA ASN A 85 -9.38 19.43 -17.75
C ASN A 85 -8.03 18.87 -17.29
N ARG A 86 -7.16 19.77 -16.84
CA ARG A 86 -5.82 19.45 -16.32
C ARG A 86 -5.83 18.59 -15.06
N ALA A 87 -6.83 18.74 -14.20
CA ALA A 87 -6.94 17.90 -13.00
C ALA A 87 -7.18 16.43 -13.36
N ALA A 88 -7.87 16.16 -14.47
CA ALA A 88 -8.01 14.81 -15.00
C ALA A 88 -6.68 14.26 -15.54
N GLY A 89 -5.87 15.11 -16.18
CA GLY A 89 -4.49 14.78 -16.57
C GLY A 89 -3.61 14.41 -15.37
N THR A 90 -3.66 15.21 -14.29
CA THR A 90 -2.97 14.91 -13.02
C THR A 90 -3.46 13.60 -12.42
N TRP A 91 -4.77 13.35 -12.40
CA TRP A 91 -5.33 12.10 -11.89
C TRP A 91 -4.85 10.88 -12.69
N LEU A 92 -4.86 10.96 -14.03
CA LEU A 92 -4.37 9.90 -14.91
C LEU A 92 -2.88 9.64 -14.70
N ALA A 93 -2.07 10.69 -14.56
CA ALA A 93 -0.63 10.55 -14.35
C ALA A 93 -0.30 9.89 -13.00
N VAL A 94 -1.10 10.14 -11.96
CA VAL A 94 -0.92 9.52 -10.63
C VAL A 94 -1.31 8.03 -10.63
N HIS A 95 -2.43 7.68 -11.25
CA HIS A 95 -2.97 6.32 -11.18
C HIS A 95 -2.45 5.39 -12.29
N PHE A 96 -2.06 5.96 -13.44
CA PHE A 96 -1.62 5.25 -14.63
C PHE A 96 -0.27 5.78 -15.17
N ASN A 97 0.71 6.01 -14.27
CA ASN A 97 2.04 6.53 -14.64
C ASN A 97 2.74 5.72 -15.76
N ARG A 98 2.51 4.40 -15.83
CA ARG A 98 3.06 3.55 -16.89
C ARG A 98 2.52 3.91 -18.28
N ASP A 99 1.26 4.30 -18.35
CA ASP A 99 0.57 4.62 -19.60
C ASP A 99 0.74 6.10 -19.98
N TYR A 100 0.98 6.97 -18.98
CA TYR A 100 1.17 8.41 -19.15
C TYR A 100 2.49 8.90 -18.53
N PRO A 101 3.65 8.42 -19.02
CA PRO A 101 4.93 8.84 -18.48
C PRO A 101 5.16 10.33 -18.77
N GLY A 102 5.57 11.08 -17.74
CA GLY A 102 5.87 12.51 -17.88
C GLY A 102 4.66 13.45 -17.91
N LEU A 103 3.43 12.93 -18.01
CA LEU A 103 2.20 13.74 -18.01
C LEU A 103 2.10 14.59 -16.73
N LEU A 104 2.47 14.03 -15.58
CA LEU A 104 2.48 14.77 -14.32
C LEU A 104 3.42 15.98 -14.35
N GLN A 105 4.57 15.86 -15.01
CA GLN A 105 5.51 16.97 -15.17
C GLN A 105 4.94 18.01 -16.14
N THR A 106 4.31 17.59 -17.23
CA THR A 106 3.63 18.50 -18.17
C THR A 106 2.52 19.29 -17.49
N GLU A 107 1.67 18.66 -16.67
CA GLU A 107 0.60 19.36 -15.94
C GLU A 107 1.16 20.31 -14.88
N ALA A 108 2.25 19.92 -14.21
CA ALA A 108 2.95 20.80 -13.28
C ALA A 108 3.54 22.02 -13.98
N ASP A 109 4.18 21.83 -15.13
CA ASP A 109 4.75 22.91 -15.94
C ASP A 109 3.66 23.81 -16.53
N ALA A 110 2.49 23.24 -16.82
CA ALA A 110 1.35 23.97 -17.34
C ALA A 110 0.69 24.89 -16.31
N GLY A 111 0.87 24.66 -15.01
CA GLY A 111 0.25 25.49 -13.98
C GLY A 111 -0.64 24.75 -12.97
N GLU A 112 -0.81 23.43 -13.10
CA GLU A 112 -1.81 22.72 -12.28
C GLU A 112 -1.30 22.59 -10.83
N PRO A 113 -2.03 23.15 -9.85
CA PRO A 113 -1.56 23.28 -8.47
C PRO A 113 -1.26 21.93 -7.80
N THR A 114 -2.03 20.89 -8.11
CA THR A 114 -1.87 19.54 -7.54
C THR A 114 -0.66 18.83 -8.13
N ALA A 115 -0.45 18.91 -9.44
CA ALA A 115 0.69 18.37 -10.14
C ALA A 115 1.98 19.03 -9.66
N MET A 116 2.00 20.37 -9.53
CA MET A 116 3.14 21.08 -8.95
C MET A 116 3.47 20.58 -7.54
N TYR A 117 2.47 20.42 -6.67
CA TYR A 117 2.67 19.87 -5.33
C TYR A 117 3.27 18.46 -5.36
N LEU A 118 2.73 17.57 -6.21
CA LEU A 118 3.18 16.19 -6.31
C LEU A 118 4.61 16.09 -6.85
N VAL A 119 4.93 16.83 -7.92
CA VAL A 119 6.29 16.91 -8.46
C VAL A 119 7.26 17.48 -7.43
N ALA A 120 6.87 18.56 -6.74
CA ALA A 120 7.68 19.17 -5.69
C ALA A 120 8.00 18.17 -4.58
N ARG A 121 6.98 17.41 -4.13
CA ARG A 121 7.13 16.39 -3.09
C ARG A 121 8.03 15.24 -3.54
N MET A 122 7.89 14.74 -4.76
CA MET A 122 8.76 13.69 -5.29
C MET A 122 10.22 14.13 -5.35
N ARG A 123 10.49 15.37 -5.79
CA ARG A 123 11.85 15.93 -5.79
C ARG A 123 12.39 15.98 -4.37
N LEU A 124 11.66 16.59 -3.43
CA LEU A 124 12.08 16.70 -2.02
C LEU A 124 12.31 15.32 -1.36
N GLN A 125 11.50 14.31 -1.66
CA GLN A 125 11.68 12.94 -1.15
C GLN A 125 12.94 12.28 -1.72
N LYS A 126 13.16 12.38 -3.04
CA LYS A 126 14.38 11.87 -3.68
C LYS A 126 15.64 12.41 -3.01
N HIS A 127 15.66 13.69 -2.60
CA HIS A 127 16.79 14.28 -1.88
C HIS A 127 16.91 13.83 -0.43
N ALA A 128 15.80 13.65 0.28
CA ALA A 128 15.81 13.11 1.63
C ALA A 128 16.39 11.69 1.66
N ASP A 129 16.05 10.86 0.67
CA ASP A 129 16.56 9.49 0.56
C ASP A 129 18.02 9.46 0.04
N SER A 130 18.46 10.52 -0.64
CA SER A 130 19.84 10.70 -1.13
C SER A 130 20.80 11.27 -0.08
N THR A 131 20.44 11.28 1.22
CA THR A 131 21.29 11.83 2.27
C THR A 131 22.70 11.20 2.18
N PRO A 132 23.75 12.01 1.94
CA PRO A 132 25.08 11.50 1.68
C PRO A 132 25.64 10.89 2.96
N THR A 133 26.19 9.68 2.84
CA THR A 133 27.19 9.17 3.77
C THR A 133 28.20 10.27 4.06
N ALA A 134 28.34 10.62 5.33
CA ALA A 134 29.07 11.75 5.85
C ALA A 134 30.53 11.81 5.38
N VAL A 135 30.80 12.42 4.23
CA VAL A 135 32.10 13.01 3.89
C VAL A 135 31.84 14.15 2.90
N HIS A 136 32.29 15.35 3.23
CA HIS A 136 32.17 16.60 2.45
C HIS A 136 30.87 17.40 2.66
N ALA A 137 30.80 18.06 3.82
CA ALA A 137 30.06 19.30 3.99
C ALA A 137 30.69 20.38 3.10
N SER A 138 30.19 20.50 1.87
CA SER A 138 30.34 21.72 1.07
C SER A 138 29.04 22.48 1.19
N ALA A 139 29.10 23.73 1.69
CA ALA A 139 27.99 24.67 1.75
C ALA A 139 27.56 25.14 0.34
N GLY A 140 27.16 24.21 -0.52
CA GLY A 140 26.50 24.48 -1.79
C GLY A 140 25.00 24.46 -1.56
N VAL A 141 24.32 25.55 -1.93
CA VAL A 141 22.86 25.59 -2.01
C VAL A 141 22.43 24.43 -2.90
N ASP A 142 21.68 23.49 -2.33
CA ASP A 142 21.18 22.29 -3.03
C ASP A 142 20.16 22.73 -4.09
N PRO A 143 20.53 22.71 -5.39
CA PRO A 143 19.72 23.29 -6.44
C PRO A 143 18.41 22.54 -6.64
N ASP A 144 18.39 21.24 -6.38
CA ASP A 144 17.19 20.43 -6.59
C ASP A 144 16.26 20.49 -5.38
N GLY A 145 16.81 20.50 -4.16
CA GLY A 145 16.05 20.76 -2.93
C GLY A 145 15.41 22.17 -2.93
N GLU A 146 16.15 23.17 -3.43
CA GLU A 146 15.64 24.52 -3.64
C GLU A 146 14.58 24.56 -4.75
N SER A 147 14.82 23.89 -5.89
CA SER A 147 13.85 23.81 -6.99
C SER A 147 12.53 23.17 -6.55
N GLY A 148 12.60 22.11 -5.74
CA GLY A 148 11.44 21.45 -5.15
C GLY A 148 10.68 22.38 -4.22
N MET A 149 11.37 23.17 -3.39
CA MET A 149 10.71 24.17 -2.54
C MET A 149 10.13 25.35 -3.32
N GLN A 150 10.81 25.83 -4.35
CA GLN A 150 10.26 26.88 -5.22
C GLN A 150 8.97 26.39 -5.89
N LEU A 151 8.96 25.15 -6.40
CA LEU A 151 7.77 24.54 -6.97
C LEU A 151 6.65 24.35 -5.93
N MET A 152 7.00 23.97 -4.70
CA MET A 152 6.05 23.87 -3.58
C MET A 152 5.41 25.22 -3.24
N ARG A 153 6.19 26.32 -3.24
CA ARG A 153 5.67 27.67 -3.02
C ARG A 153 4.76 28.12 -4.17
N ARG A 154 5.10 27.77 -5.42
CA ARG A 154 4.23 28.02 -6.58
C ARG A 154 2.91 27.27 -6.49
N ALA A 155 2.94 26.00 -6.07
CA ALA A 155 1.73 25.22 -5.83
C ALA A 155 0.84 25.87 -4.74
N ALA A 156 1.44 26.34 -3.65
CA ALA A 156 0.71 27.05 -2.59
C ALA A 156 0.10 28.37 -3.09
N ALA A 157 0.84 29.15 -3.87
CA ALA A 157 0.35 30.39 -4.46
C ALA A 157 -0.78 30.15 -5.48
N ALA A 158 -0.75 29.01 -6.18
CA ALA A 158 -1.80 28.57 -7.09
C ALA A 158 -3.04 27.95 -6.37
N GLY A 159 -3.07 27.98 -5.03
CA GLY A 159 -4.23 27.56 -4.24
C GLY A 159 -4.19 26.12 -3.72
N ASN A 160 -3.06 25.40 -3.83
CA ASN A 160 -2.93 24.07 -3.25
C ASN A 160 -2.80 24.14 -1.71
N GLN A 161 -3.81 23.64 -1.00
CA GLN A 161 -3.85 23.67 0.47
C GLN A 161 -2.77 22.80 1.13
N ASP A 162 -2.45 21.64 0.55
CA ASP A 162 -1.41 20.75 1.08
C ASP A 162 -0.01 21.35 0.93
N ALA A 163 0.25 22.02 -0.19
CA ALA A 163 1.47 22.78 -0.41
C ALA A 163 1.60 23.93 0.59
N LEU A 164 0.51 24.67 0.84
CA LEU A 164 0.49 25.74 1.82
C LEU A 164 0.80 25.22 3.23
N ARG A 165 0.13 24.14 3.64
CA ARG A 165 0.38 23.48 4.93
C ARG A 165 1.84 23.03 5.04
N TYR A 166 2.41 22.45 3.98
CA TYR A 166 3.79 22.01 3.96
C TYR A 166 4.77 23.18 4.13
N VAL A 167 4.58 24.28 3.39
CA VAL A 167 5.43 25.48 3.49
C VAL A 167 5.36 26.07 4.91
N LEU A 168 4.15 26.24 5.46
CA LEU A 168 3.96 26.77 6.82
C LEU A 168 4.65 25.90 7.89
N THR A 169 4.47 24.58 7.81
CA THR A 169 5.09 23.64 8.76
C THR A 169 6.61 23.70 8.74
N ARG A 170 7.21 23.90 7.54
CA ARG A 170 8.66 23.99 7.39
C ARG A 170 9.23 25.35 7.79
N SER A 171 8.47 26.43 7.61
CA SER A 171 8.87 27.78 8.04
C SER A 171 8.79 28.00 9.56
N ALA A 172 8.06 27.15 10.28
CA ALA A 172 7.96 27.18 11.74
C ALA A 172 9.09 26.40 12.47
N LYS A 173 9.97 25.71 11.73
CA LYS A 173 11.17 25.05 12.24
C LYS A 173 12.41 25.89 11.95
#